data_AF-A0A353H5P4-F1
#
_entry.id   AF-A0A353H5P4-F1
#
_cell.length_a   1.000
_cell.length_b   1.000
_cell.length_c   1.000
_cell.angle_alpha   90.00
_cell.angle_beta   90.00
_cell.angle_gamma   90.00
#
_symmetry.space_group_name_H-M   'P 1'
#
loop_
_entity.id
_entity.type
_entity.pdbx_description
1 polymer ?
#
loop_
_entity_poly.entity_id
_entity_poly.type
_entity_poly.pdbx_seq_one_letter_code
_entity_poly.pdbx_strand_id
1 'polypeptide(L)'
;MRHPKDPNRHLPWETRLPSTTQALGRYVDLQHIPPERLQIATARGSKIHDYIFMDLSDLWIPPALITPDIEGYWKSYLHFKNVMIQETLLVEKKLVCTCFGYTGILDWCGILHGDKGLTVVDWKSPITEGKTWRSQLAAYWHLVEKHMAPPLDLPVERCGSLMLSPKGTIPSFREYTKFQPDYFSDFLSALDAYRRFT
;
A
#
# COMPACT_ATOMS: atom_id res chain seq x y z
N MET A 1 5.97 -28.36 25.81
CA MET A 1 6.41 -27.61 24.60
C MET A 1 5.19 -26.90 24.04
N ARG A 2 5.19 -25.56 23.95
CA ARG A 2 4.10 -24.82 23.29
C ARG A 2 4.40 -24.82 21.79
N HIS A 3 3.44 -25.26 20.97
CA HIS A 3 3.49 -25.10 19.52
C HIS A 3 3.77 -23.62 19.18
N PRO A 4 4.56 -23.32 18.13
CA PRO A 4 4.64 -21.97 17.60
C PRO A 4 3.22 -21.54 17.23
N LYS A 5 2.77 -20.40 17.75
CA LYS A 5 1.52 -19.80 17.28
C LYS A 5 1.68 -19.53 15.80
N ASP A 6 0.74 -20.01 14.99
CA ASP A 6 0.67 -19.71 13.56
C ASP A 6 0.85 -18.19 13.36
N PRO A 7 1.90 -17.74 12.65
CA PRO A 7 2.19 -16.33 12.44
C PRO A 7 1.12 -15.60 11.62
N ASN A 8 0.18 -16.34 11.02
CA ASN A 8 -0.95 -15.79 10.27
C ASN A 8 -2.29 -15.85 11.04
N ARG A 9 -2.30 -16.30 12.30
CA ARG A 9 -3.53 -16.33 13.11
C ARG A 9 -3.84 -14.96 13.70
N HIS A 10 -4.72 -14.22 13.04
CA HIS A 10 -5.27 -12.96 13.54
C HIS A 10 -6.06 -13.16 14.84
N LEU A 11 -5.82 -12.29 15.83
CA LEU A 11 -6.61 -12.29 17.06
C LEU A 11 -8.00 -11.70 16.80
N PRO A 12 -9.07 -12.19 17.46
CA PRO A 12 -10.44 -11.73 17.22
C PRO A 12 -10.69 -10.22 17.40
N TRP A 13 -9.82 -9.49 18.09
CA TRP A 13 -9.92 -8.04 18.26
C TRP A 13 -9.29 -7.27 17.09
N GLU A 14 -8.36 -7.86 16.33
CA GLU A 14 -7.68 -7.22 15.19
C GLU A 14 -8.61 -6.99 14.00
N THR A 15 -9.72 -7.72 13.93
CA THR A 15 -10.77 -7.54 12.92
C THR A 15 -11.69 -6.36 13.24
N ARG A 16 -11.61 -5.79 14.45
CA ARG A 16 -12.40 -4.63 14.89
C ARG A 16 -11.65 -3.31 14.78
N LEU A 17 -10.36 -3.35 14.49
CA LEU A 17 -9.56 -2.14 14.34
C LEU A 17 -9.81 -1.50 12.96
N PRO A 18 -9.96 -0.16 12.89
CA PRO A 18 -10.07 0.52 11.62
C PRO A 18 -8.80 0.34 10.78
N SER A 19 -8.97 0.19 9.46
CA SER A 19 -7.87 0.25 8.51
C SER A 19 -7.45 1.70 8.24
N THR A 20 -6.22 1.90 7.74
CA THR A 20 -5.74 3.20 7.29
C THR A 20 -6.71 3.85 6.29
N THR A 21 -7.23 3.06 5.35
CA THR A 21 -8.17 3.53 4.33
C THR A 21 -9.56 3.85 4.91
N GLN A 22 -10.04 3.10 5.90
CA GLN A 22 -11.29 3.39 6.60
C GLN A 22 -11.22 4.71 7.35
N ALA A 23 -10.14 4.94 8.10
CA ALA A 23 -9.93 6.18 8.86
C ALA A 23 -9.92 7.42 7.95
N LEU A 24 -9.26 7.32 6.78
CA LEU A 24 -9.14 8.43 5.83
C LEU A 24 -10.34 8.57 4.88
N GLY A 25 -11.21 7.57 4.80
CA GLY A 25 -12.23 7.46 3.75
C GLY A 25 -13.18 8.64 3.66
N ARG A 26 -13.54 9.25 4.80
CA ARG A 26 -14.43 10.44 4.85
C ARG A 26 -13.82 11.70 4.24
N TYR A 27 -12.50 11.75 4.10
CA TYR A 27 -11.76 12.90 3.56
C TYR A 27 -11.39 12.72 2.08
N VAL A 28 -11.81 11.60 1.48
CA VAL A 28 -11.70 11.37 0.04
C VAL A 28 -12.99 11.85 -0.61
N ASP A 29 -12.93 13.00 -1.28
CA ASP A 29 -14.07 13.55 -2.01
C ASP A 29 -14.17 12.94 -3.42
N LEU A 30 -15.21 12.13 -3.62
CA LEU A 30 -15.56 11.49 -4.89
C LEU A 30 -16.97 11.87 -5.35
N GLN A 31 -17.61 12.86 -4.71
CA GLN A 31 -19.04 13.16 -4.93
C GLN A 31 -19.35 13.61 -6.35
N HIS A 32 -18.35 14.15 -7.05
CA HIS A 32 -18.47 14.63 -8.42
C HIS A 32 -18.17 13.55 -9.48
N ILE A 33 -17.85 12.32 -9.06
CA ILE A 33 -17.54 11.21 -9.97
C ILE A 33 -18.80 10.33 -10.10
N PRO A 34 -19.28 10.07 -11.33
CA PRO A 34 -20.41 9.17 -11.55
C PRO A 34 -20.17 7.77 -10.93
N PRO A 35 -21.14 7.17 -10.22
CA PRO A 35 -20.96 5.91 -9.51
C PRO A 35 -20.44 4.76 -10.38
N GLU A 36 -20.89 4.66 -11.63
CA GLU A 36 -20.45 3.64 -12.57
C GLU A 36 -18.96 3.79 -12.93
N ARG A 37 -18.48 5.02 -13.07
CA ARG A 37 -17.05 5.29 -13.33
C ARG A 37 -16.21 4.94 -12.10
N LEU A 38 -16.72 5.23 -10.91
CA LEU A 38 -16.05 4.89 -9.66
C LEU A 38 -15.95 3.36 -9.50
N GLN A 39 -17.04 2.62 -9.74
CA GLN A 39 -17.03 1.16 -9.68
C GLN A 39 -16.02 0.54 -10.66
N ILE A 40 -15.99 1.01 -11.91
CA ILE A 40 -15.02 0.56 -12.91
C ILE A 40 -13.58 0.87 -12.46
N ALA A 41 -13.33 2.07 -11.94
CA ALA A 41 -12.01 2.47 -11.46
C ALA A 41 -11.55 1.65 -10.26
N THR A 42 -12.44 1.38 -9.30
CA THR A 42 -12.18 0.52 -8.14
C THR A 42 -11.89 -0.91 -8.57
N ALA A 43 -12.73 -1.52 -9.43
CA ALA A 43 -12.53 -2.87 -9.92
C ALA A 43 -11.19 -3.02 -10.66
N ARG A 44 -10.84 -2.04 -11.51
CA ARG A 44 -9.54 -1.99 -12.18
C ARG A 44 -8.39 -1.91 -11.18
N GLY A 45 -8.51 -1.04 -10.17
CA GLY A 45 -7.51 -0.90 -9.10
C GLY A 45 -7.28 -2.23 -8.38
N SER A 46 -8.33 -2.88 -7.89
CA SER A 46 -8.22 -4.18 -7.22
C SER A 46 -7.55 -5.22 -8.10
N LYS A 47 -7.95 -5.32 -9.37
CA LYS A 47 -7.35 -6.27 -10.33
C LYS A 47 -5.86 -6.04 -10.55
N ILE A 48 -5.41 -4.79 -10.57
CA ILE A 48 -3.98 -4.45 -10.69
C ILE A 48 -3.21 -4.95 -9.46
N HIS A 49 -3.72 -4.73 -8.25
CA HIS A 49 -3.08 -5.20 -7.02
C HIS A 49 -3.02 -6.72 -6.97
N ASP A 50 -4.11 -7.42 -7.33
CA ASP A 50 -4.13 -8.88 -7.37
C ASP A 50 -3.02 -9.43 -8.28
N TYR A 51 -2.76 -8.80 -9.42
CA TYR A 51 -1.76 -9.27 -10.37
C TYR A 51 -0.34 -8.98 -9.90
N ILE A 52 -0.13 -7.81 -9.30
CA ILE A 52 1.16 -7.49 -8.70
C ILE A 52 1.43 -8.44 -7.53
N PHE A 53 0.44 -8.75 -6.69
CA PHE A 53 0.55 -9.73 -5.63
C PHE A 53 0.93 -11.12 -6.16
N MET A 54 0.23 -11.60 -7.18
CA MET A 54 0.53 -12.89 -7.80
C MET A 54 1.98 -12.96 -8.30
N ASP A 55 2.42 -11.95 -9.06
CA ASP A 55 3.75 -11.94 -9.67
C ASP A 55 4.89 -11.72 -8.66
N LEU A 56 4.67 -10.95 -7.58
CA LEU A 56 5.63 -10.82 -6.49
C LEU A 56 5.62 -12.03 -5.53
N SER A 57 4.61 -12.88 -5.62
CA SER A 57 4.51 -14.15 -4.88
C SER A 57 4.91 -15.36 -5.72
N ASP A 58 5.55 -15.14 -6.88
CA ASP A 58 5.94 -16.18 -7.85
C ASP A 58 4.79 -17.08 -8.31
N LEU A 59 3.55 -16.56 -8.29
CA LEU A 59 2.38 -17.24 -8.82
C LEU A 59 2.24 -17.00 -10.32
N TRP A 60 1.90 -18.05 -11.05
CA TRP A 60 1.69 -17.95 -12.49
C TRP A 60 0.44 -17.14 -12.82
N ILE A 61 0.58 -16.16 -13.72
CA ILE A 61 -0.51 -15.35 -14.26
C ILE A 61 -0.78 -15.79 -15.71
N PRO A 62 -1.91 -16.44 -16.01
CA PRO A 62 -2.27 -16.75 -17.37
C PRO A 62 -2.38 -15.47 -18.23
N PRO A 63 -1.75 -15.40 -19.41
CA PRO A 63 -1.81 -14.21 -20.27
C PRO A 63 -3.23 -13.79 -20.63
N ALA A 64 -4.17 -14.74 -20.74
CA ALA A 64 -5.58 -14.48 -21.03
C ALA A 64 -6.31 -13.69 -19.93
N LEU A 65 -5.75 -13.61 -18.71
CA LEU A 65 -6.31 -12.81 -17.61
C LEU A 65 -5.96 -11.32 -17.72
N ILE A 66 -4.86 -10.99 -18.42
CA ILE A 66 -4.42 -9.60 -18.64
C ILE A 66 -5.34 -8.97 -19.69
N THR A 67 -6.37 -8.27 -19.22
CA THR A 67 -7.36 -7.63 -20.07
C THR A 67 -6.86 -6.28 -20.62
N PRO A 68 -7.42 -5.79 -21.74
CA PRO A 68 -6.96 -4.55 -22.35
C PRO A 68 -7.00 -3.31 -21.44
N ASP A 69 -7.91 -3.27 -20.46
CA ASP A 69 -8.07 -2.16 -19.52
C ASP A 69 -6.98 -2.08 -18.44
N ILE A 70 -6.24 -3.17 -18.22
CA ILE A 70 -5.13 -3.25 -17.25
C ILE A 70 -3.75 -3.41 -17.92
N GLU A 71 -3.70 -3.82 -19.18
CA GLU A 71 -2.47 -4.16 -19.90
C GLU A 71 -1.40 -3.05 -19.80
N GLY A 72 -1.81 -1.79 -19.95
CA GLY A 72 -0.90 -0.66 -19.81
C GLY A 72 -0.33 -0.53 -18.39
N TYR A 73 -1.16 -0.61 -17.37
CA TYR A 73 -0.70 -0.55 -15.98
C TYR A 73 0.23 -1.70 -15.63
N TRP A 74 -0.08 -2.90 -16.13
CA TRP A 74 0.76 -4.09 -15.99
C TRP A 74 2.16 -3.88 -16.60
N LYS A 75 2.24 -3.39 -17.83
CA LYS A 75 3.52 -3.05 -18.48
C LYS A 75 4.29 -1.98 -17.70
N SER A 76 3.59 -0.95 -17.22
CA SER A 76 4.18 0.13 -16.41
C SER A 76 4.77 -0.41 -15.10
N TYR A 77 4.08 -1.33 -14.44
CA TYR A 77 4.58 -2.04 -13.26
C TYR A 77 5.83 -2.87 -13.58
N LEU A 78 5.80 -3.67 -14.66
CA LEU A 78 6.95 -4.50 -15.05
C LEU A 78 8.22 -3.67 -15.32
N HIS A 79 8.07 -2.46 -15.88
CA HIS A 79 9.20 -1.52 -16.02
C HIS A 79 9.82 -1.16 -14.68
N PHE A 80 9.01 -0.91 -13.64
CA PHE A 80 9.52 -0.63 -12.31
C PHE A 80 10.11 -1.87 -11.66
N LYS A 81 9.39 -3.00 -11.65
CA LYS A 81 9.85 -4.27 -11.04
C LYS A 81 11.24 -4.66 -11.55
N ASN A 82 11.39 -4.76 -12.87
CA ASN A 82 12.57 -5.33 -13.49
C ASN A 82 13.84 -4.48 -13.33
N VAL A 83 13.69 -3.21 -12.96
CA VAL A 83 14.80 -2.25 -12.83
C VAL A 83 15.06 -1.90 -11.38
N MET A 84 13.99 -1.70 -10.59
CA MET A 84 14.08 -1.09 -9.27
C MET A 84 13.96 -2.10 -8.14
N ILE A 85 13.16 -3.17 -8.26
CA ILE A 85 12.96 -4.09 -7.14
C ILE A 85 14.17 -5.02 -7.03
N GLN A 86 14.90 -4.93 -5.91
CA GLN A 86 16.00 -5.84 -5.58
C GLN A 86 15.50 -7.02 -4.73
N GLU A 87 14.70 -6.73 -3.71
CA GLU A 87 14.18 -7.73 -2.78
C GLU A 87 12.76 -7.36 -2.35
N THR A 88 11.85 -8.35 -2.33
CA THR A 88 10.49 -8.19 -1.78
C THR A 88 10.42 -8.83 -0.41
N LEU A 89 10.02 -8.06 0.61
CA LEU A 89 9.91 -8.55 1.98
C LEU A 89 8.43 -8.76 2.37
N LEU A 90 7.56 -7.84 1.98
CA LEU A 90 6.12 -7.90 2.18
C LEU A 90 5.39 -7.51 0.90
N VAL A 91 4.29 -8.21 0.60
CA VAL A 91 3.36 -7.86 -0.48
C VAL A 91 1.93 -8.15 -0.02
N GLU A 92 1.01 -7.19 -0.21
CA GLU A 92 -0.38 -7.23 0.26
C GLU A 92 -0.53 -7.70 1.73
N LYS A 93 0.43 -7.34 2.59
CA LYS A 93 0.47 -7.81 3.97
C LYS A 93 -0.28 -6.87 4.90
N LYS A 94 -1.22 -7.42 5.67
CA LYS A 94 -1.85 -6.73 6.80
C LYS A 94 -0.88 -6.62 7.98
N LEU A 95 -0.62 -5.39 8.42
CA LEU A 95 0.09 -5.06 9.65
C LEU A 95 -0.86 -4.41 10.67
N VAL A 96 -0.52 -4.53 11.95
CA VAL A 96 -1.34 -4.06 13.08
C VAL A 96 -0.51 -3.15 13.99
N CYS A 97 -0.84 -1.86 14.14
CA CYS A 97 -0.27 -1.05 15.21
C CYS A 97 -1.14 -1.16 16.45
N THR A 98 -0.65 -1.91 17.44
CA THR A 98 -1.27 -2.02 18.77
C THR A 98 -1.21 -0.71 19.54
N CYS A 99 -0.12 0.06 19.34
CA CYS A 99 0.14 1.39 19.90
C CYS A 99 -1.02 2.37 19.75
N PHE A 100 -1.46 2.55 18.52
CA PHE A 100 -2.49 3.50 18.13
C PHE A 100 -3.78 2.80 17.73
N GLY A 101 -3.83 1.46 17.70
CA GLY A 101 -5.03 0.64 17.46
C GLY A 101 -5.56 0.64 16.02
N TYR A 102 -4.71 0.61 15.01
CA TYR A 102 -5.15 0.57 13.60
C TYR A 102 -4.46 -0.54 12.81
N THR A 103 -5.00 -0.83 11.63
CA THR A 103 -4.42 -1.80 10.70
C THR A 103 -4.12 -1.14 9.36
N GLY A 104 -3.18 -1.70 8.59
CA GLY A 104 -2.90 -1.28 7.23
C GLY A 104 -2.56 -2.49 6.38
N ILE A 105 -3.05 -2.51 5.14
CA ILE A 105 -2.62 -3.48 4.13
C ILE A 105 -1.61 -2.75 3.26
N LEU A 106 -0.36 -3.20 3.34
CA LEU A 106 0.73 -2.64 2.53
C LEU A 106 0.71 -3.32 1.18
N ASP A 107 0.71 -2.53 0.11
CA ASP A 107 0.83 -3.09 -1.22
C ASP A 107 2.20 -3.75 -1.42
N TRP A 108 3.27 -3.06 -1.02
CA TRP A 108 4.63 -3.60 -1.06
C TRP A 108 5.60 -2.95 -0.05
N CYS A 109 6.49 -3.77 0.50
CA CYS A 109 7.69 -3.31 1.20
C CYS A 109 8.88 -4.22 0.85
N GLY A 110 10.04 -3.63 0.61
CA GLY A 110 11.24 -4.36 0.27
C GLY A 110 12.45 -3.45 0.12
N ILE A 111 13.45 -3.89 -0.62
CA ILE A 111 14.67 -3.13 -0.92
C ILE A 111 14.67 -2.83 -2.42
N LEU A 112 14.88 -1.56 -2.78
CA LEU A 112 15.12 -1.18 -4.16
C LEU A 112 16.61 -1.21 -4.49
N HIS A 113 16.95 -1.39 -5.76
CA HIS A 113 18.34 -1.40 -6.21
C HIS A 113 19.04 -0.08 -5.87
N GLY A 114 20.10 -0.17 -5.08
CA GLY A 114 20.90 0.97 -4.63
C GLY A 114 20.49 1.57 -3.28
N ASP A 115 19.34 1.16 -2.72
CA ASP A 115 18.91 1.55 -1.38
C ASP A 115 19.65 0.74 -0.31
N LYS A 116 19.77 1.31 0.89
CA LYS A 116 20.36 0.65 2.07
C LYS A 116 19.34 0.36 3.15
N GLY A 117 18.13 0.92 3.04
CA GLY A 117 17.02 0.66 3.95
C GLY A 117 15.80 0.09 3.24
N LEU A 118 14.71 0.05 4.00
CA LEU A 118 13.41 -0.42 3.54
C LEU A 118 12.72 0.67 2.72
N THR A 119 12.07 0.25 1.64
CA THR A 119 11.21 1.09 0.82
C THR A 119 9.78 0.57 0.90
N VAL A 120 8.83 1.49 1.10
CA VAL A 120 7.39 1.19 1.13
C VAL A 120 6.74 1.80 -0.10
N VAL A 121 6.07 0.99 -0.90
CA VAL A 121 5.39 1.46 -2.11
C VAL A 121 3.91 1.13 -2.04
N ASP A 122 3.10 2.11 -2.44
CA ASP A 122 1.67 1.99 -2.63
C ASP A 122 1.34 2.21 -4.12
N TRP A 123 0.74 1.21 -4.76
CA TRP A 123 0.47 1.19 -6.20
C TRP A 123 -0.77 2.03 -6.50
N LYS A 124 -0.66 2.97 -7.45
CA LYS A 124 -1.76 3.86 -7.81
C LYS A 124 -2.03 3.83 -9.31
N SER A 125 -3.26 3.55 -9.71
CA SER A 125 -3.71 3.72 -11.10
C SER A 125 -4.17 5.14 -11.49
N PRO A 126 -4.60 6.04 -10.56
CA PRO A 126 -4.90 7.42 -10.92
C PRO A 126 -3.67 8.23 -11.36
N ILE A 127 -3.85 9.15 -12.31
CA ILE A 127 -2.80 10.07 -12.79
C ILE A 127 -2.60 11.26 -11.83
N THR A 128 -3.59 11.58 -11.00
CA THR A 128 -3.57 12.68 -10.05
C THR A 128 -3.42 12.18 -8.62
N GLU A 129 -2.57 12.83 -7.84
CA GLU A 129 -2.38 12.54 -6.41
C GLU A 129 -3.65 12.85 -5.61
N GLY A 130 -4.03 11.93 -4.72
CA GLY A 130 -5.14 12.12 -3.79
C GLY A 130 -4.69 12.86 -2.53
N LYS A 131 -5.56 13.72 -1.99
CA LYS A 131 -5.25 14.56 -0.81
C LYS A 131 -4.85 13.76 0.42
N THR A 132 -5.37 12.54 0.58
CA THR A 132 -5.14 11.68 1.75
C THR A 132 -3.94 10.74 1.60
N TRP A 133 -3.32 10.66 0.42
CA TRP A 133 -2.26 9.67 0.15
C TRP A 133 -1.05 9.88 1.07
N ARG A 134 -0.70 11.13 1.35
CA ARG A 134 0.41 11.47 2.25
C ARG A 134 0.21 10.93 3.67
N SER A 135 -0.99 11.09 4.21
CA SER A 135 -1.36 10.57 5.52
C SER A 135 -1.41 9.04 5.53
N GLN A 136 -1.89 8.42 4.43
CA GLN A 136 -1.87 6.97 4.25
C GLN A 136 -0.43 6.42 4.27
N LEU A 137 0.46 7.02 3.47
CA LEU A 137 1.88 6.65 3.38
C LEU A 137 2.60 6.85 4.71
N ALA A 138 2.32 7.93 5.44
CA ALA A 138 2.90 8.15 6.77
C ALA A 138 2.47 7.07 7.78
N ALA A 139 1.21 6.62 7.74
CA ALA A 139 0.74 5.49 8.55
C ALA A 139 1.44 4.18 8.18
N TYR A 140 1.65 3.94 6.88
CA TYR A 140 2.36 2.76 6.38
C TYR A 140 3.84 2.77 6.75
N TRP A 141 4.52 3.91 6.64
CA TRP A 141 5.88 4.10 7.14
C TRP A 141 5.97 3.71 8.61
N HIS A 142 5.08 4.26 9.45
CA HIS A 142 5.05 3.93 10.87
C HIS A 142 4.81 2.44 11.12
N LEU A 143 3.91 1.78 10.38
CA LEU A 143 3.70 0.34 10.50
C LEU A 143 4.97 -0.46 10.17
N VAL A 144 5.66 -0.13 9.08
CA VAL A 144 6.90 -0.82 8.69
C VAL A 144 8.01 -0.58 9.70
N GLU A 145 8.19 0.65 10.19
CA GLU A 145 9.15 0.95 11.25
C GLU A 145 8.89 0.17 12.55
N LYS A 146 7.63 -0.15 12.88
CA LYS A 146 7.33 -0.92 14.09
C LYS A 146 7.49 -2.43 13.91
N HIS A 147 7.24 -2.94 12.72
CA HIS A 147 7.18 -4.40 12.48
C HIS A 147 8.43 -4.96 11.81
N MET A 148 9.08 -4.20 10.94
CA MET A 148 10.16 -4.69 10.08
C MET A 148 11.52 -4.14 10.46
N ALA A 149 11.60 -2.87 10.89
CA ALA A 149 12.89 -2.28 11.25
C ALA A 149 13.55 -2.98 12.46
N PRO A 150 12.86 -3.33 13.56
CA PRO A 150 13.49 -4.01 14.69
C PRO A 150 14.05 -5.41 14.39
N PRO A 151 13.34 -6.31 13.66
CA PRO A 151 13.89 -7.63 13.36
C PRO A 151 14.97 -7.62 12.27
N LEU A 152 14.99 -6.63 11.36
CA LEU A 152 15.95 -6.56 10.26
C LEU A 152 17.11 -5.59 10.50
N ASP A 153 17.01 -4.72 11.51
CA ASP A 153 17.92 -3.60 11.76
C ASP A 153 18.10 -2.68 10.54
N LEU A 154 17.03 -2.51 9.76
CA LEU A 154 16.98 -1.65 8.58
C LEU A 154 15.97 -0.51 8.79
N PRO A 155 16.39 0.77 8.69
CA PRO A 155 15.44 1.87 8.75
C PRO A 155 14.57 1.90 7.49
N VAL A 156 13.39 2.51 7.59
CA VAL A 156 12.66 2.91 6.38
C VAL A 156 13.41 4.10 5.77
N GLU A 157 13.88 3.93 4.54
CA GLU A 157 14.63 4.96 3.82
C GLU A 157 13.69 5.86 3.04
N ARG A 158 12.65 5.28 2.43
CA ARG A 158 11.65 6.03 1.68
C ARG A 158 10.29 5.33 1.65
N CYS A 159 9.26 6.12 1.39
CA CYS A 159 7.91 5.65 1.17
C CYS A 159 7.28 6.49 0.06
N GLY A 160 6.46 5.90 -0.80
CA GLY A 160 5.82 6.67 -1.84
C GLY A 160 4.68 5.96 -2.55
N SER A 161 3.91 6.74 -3.30
CA SER A 161 2.94 6.20 -4.23
C SER A 161 3.56 6.06 -5.62
N LEU A 162 3.51 4.85 -6.19
CA LEU A 162 3.94 4.59 -7.56
C LEU A 162 2.74 4.65 -8.49
N MET A 163 2.68 5.70 -9.29
CA MET A 163 1.57 5.99 -10.20
C MET A 163 1.82 5.29 -11.54
N LEU A 164 1.12 4.17 -11.73
CA LEU A 164 1.21 3.32 -12.92
C LEU A 164 0.56 3.99 -14.13
N SER A 165 1.21 3.88 -15.28
CA SER A 165 0.75 4.50 -16.53
C SER A 165 -0.23 3.60 -17.28
N PRO A 166 -1.44 4.07 -17.66
CA PRO A 166 -2.34 3.32 -18.55
C PRO A 166 -1.77 3.09 -19.95
N LYS A 167 -0.68 3.78 -20.32
CA LYS A 167 0.00 3.64 -21.61
C LYS A 167 1.15 2.64 -21.58
N GLY A 168 1.45 2.03 -20.43
CA GLY A 168 2.61 1.15 -20.29
C GLY A 168 3.95 1.86 -20.25
N THR A 169 3.97 3.17 -20.09
CA THR A 169 5.22 3.94 -19.94
C THR A 169 5.79 3.80 -18.53
N ILE A 170 7.00 4.33 -18.32
CA ILE A 170 7.64 4.43 -17.01
C ILE A 170 6.67 5.07 -16.00
N PRO A 171 6.43 4.44 -14.83
CA PRO A 171 5.54 4.98 -13.81
C PRO A 171 6.15 6.21 -13.14
N SER A 172 5.30 7.05 -12.54
CA SER A 172 5.76 8.22 -11.77
C SER A 172 5.81 7.86 -10.29
N PHE A 173 6.96 8.00 -9.65
CA PHE A 173 7.10 7.78 -8.22
C PHE A 173 7.00 9.09 -7.46
N ARG A 174 6.03 9.19 -6.55
CA ARG A 174 5.89 10.30 -5.60
C ARG A 174 6.44 9.85 -4.26
N GLU A 175 7.75 10.02 -4.08
CA GLU A 175 8.47 9.54 -2.92
C GLU A 175 8.66 10.60 -1.83
N TYR A 176 8.75 10.12 -0.60
CA TYR A 176 9.16 10.84 0.59
C TYR A 176 10.36 10.08 1.16
N THR A 177 11.49 10.77 1.35
CA THR A 177 12.75 10.19 1.87
C THR A 177 12.97 10.47 3.35
N LYS A 178 11.98 11.08 4.00
CA LYS A 178 11.96 11.37 5.43
C LYS A 178 10.54 11.17 5.94
N PHE A 179 10.43 10.61 7.13
CA PHE A 179 9.18 10.58 7.86
C PHE A 179 8.66 12.01 8.05
N GLN A 180 7.36 12.21 7.82
CA GLN A 180 6.69 13.51 7.90
C GLN A 180 5.71 13.46 9.07
N PRO A 181 6.07 14.01 10.25
CA PRO A 181 5.23 13.95 11.44
C PRO A 181 3.85 14.56 11.24
N ASP A 182 3.74 15.63 10.46
CA ASP A 182 2.48 16.33 10.21
C ASP A 182 1.48 15.42 9.49
N TYR A 183 1.91 14.69 8.45
CA TYR A 183 1.02 13.76 7.74
C TYR A 183 0.59 12.57 8.60
N PHE A 184 1.45 12.12 9.52
CA PHE A 184 1.07 11.10 10.49
C PHE A 184 0.09 11.65 11.53
N SER A 185 0.27 12.89 11.98
CA SER A 185 -0.66 13.59 12.87
C SER A 185 -2.04 13.77 12.22
N ASP A 186 -2.09 14.11 10.93
CA ASP A 186 -3.32 14.17 10.16
C ASP A 186 -4.03 12.81 10.12
N PHE A 187 -3.26 11.73 9.88
CA PHE A 187 -3.79 10.38 9.93
C PHE A 187 -4.37 10.03 11.32
N LEU A 188 -3.64 10.32 12.40
CA LEU A 188 -4.12 10.04 13.76
C LEU A 188 -5.38 10.85 14.10
N SER A 189 -5.46 12.09 13.63
CA SER A 189 -6.65 12.93 13.79
C SER A 189 -7.86 12.33 13.07
N ALA A 190 -7.68 11.86 11.84
CA ALA A 190 -8.71 11.15 11.08
C ALA A 190 -9.13 9.83 11.75
N LEU A 191 -8.17 9.07 12.28
CA LEU A 191 -8.39 7.83 13.01
C LEU A 191 -9.23 8.05 14.28
N ASP A 192 -8.91 9.08 15.06
CA ASP A 192 -9.67 9.43 16.26
C ASP A 192 -11.08 9.92 15.93
N ALA A 193 -11.23 10.72 14.88
CA ALA A 193 -12.54 11.13 14.39
C ALA A 193 -13.38 9.92 13.95
N TYR A 194 -12.80 8.98 13.20
CA TYR A 194 -13.49 7.76 12.77
C TYR A 194 -14.05 6.98 13.96
N ARG A 195 -13.24 6.76 15.00
CA ARG A 195 -13.62 5.99 16.20
C ARG A 195 -14.74 6.61 17.03
N ARG A 196 -14.81 7.95 17.07
CA ARG A 196 -15.79 8.66 17.90
C ARG A 196 -17.13 8.83 17.21
N PHE A 197 -17.13 8.82 15.87
CA PHE A 197 -18.28 9.23 15.06
C PHE A 197 -18.69 8.19 14.01
N THR A 198 -18.34 6.92 14.18
CA THR A 198 -18.75 5.80 13.31
C THR A 198 -19.03 4.59 14.19
#